data_AF-A0A3D1AH35-F1
#
_entry.id   AF-A0A3D1AH35-F1
#
_cell.length_a   1.000
_cell.length_b   1.000
_cell.length_c   1.000
_cell.angle_alpha   90.00
_cell.angle_beta   90.00
_cell.angle_gamma   90.00
#
_symmetry.space_group_name_H-M   'P 1'
#
loop_
_entity.id
_entity.type
_entity.pdbx_description
1 polymer ?
#
loop_
_entity_poly.entity_id
_entity_poly.type
_entity_poly.pdbx_seq_one_letter_code
_entity_poly.pdbx_strand_id
1 'polypeptide(L)'
;DPAYFSIPYPGGDVPANKGVCTDVVIRAYRRLGIDLQKEVHEDMKANFPKYPKNWGLSRPDTNIDHRRAPNLMVFFARHGRELSTTQNAEDYRSGDIVCWRLDNGATHIGIVVDRQTCTGRPKIRLTNCLLCG
;
A
#
# COMPACT_ATOMS: atom_id res chain seq x y z
N ASP A 1 9.97 -6.74 -8.40
CA ASP A 1 10.68 -7.82 -7.70
C ASP A 1 10.17 -7.88 -6.26
N PRO A 2 9.41 -8.93 -5.89
CA PRO A 2 8.88 -9.09 -4.54
C PRO A 2 9.89 -9.69 -3.56
N ALA A 3 11.13 -9.96 -3.99
CA ALA A 3 12.14 -10.56 -3.14
C ALA A 3 12.36 -9.75 -1.85
N TYR A 4 12.61 -10.50 -0.77
CA TYR A 4 12.99 -9.92 0.50
C TYR A 4 14.28 -9.11 0.34
N PHE A 5 14.29 -7.91 0.91
CA PHE A 5 15.43 -7.00 0.85
C PHE A 5 15.59 -6.36 2.22
N SER A 6 16.82 -6.31 2.73
CA SER A 6 17.08 -5.60 3.98
C SER A 6 17.16 -4.10 3.69
N ILE A 7 16.37 -3.32 4.43
CA ILE A 7 16.33 -1.86 4.31
C ILE A 7 16.55 -1.24 5.69
N PRO A 8 17.12 -0.03 5.77
CA PRO A 8 17.23 0.69 7.04
C PRO A 8 15.87 0.90 7.70
N TYR A 9 15.88 1.08 9.02
CA TYR A 9 14.70 1.43 9.79
C TYR A 9 15.05 2.50 10.83
N PRO A 10 14.25 3.58 10.98
CA PRO A 10 13.13 3.97 10.13
C PRO A 10 13.60 4.59 8.79
N GLY A 11 12.66 4.90 7.89
CA GLY A 11 12.93 5.63 6.64
C GLY A 11 13.58 4.82 5.51
N GLY A 12 13.63 3.50 5.61
CA GLY A 12 14.10 2.62 4.54
C GLY A 12 13.22 2.71 3.30
N ASP A 13 13.85 2.53 2.15
CA ASP A 13 13.19 2.34 0.86
C ASP A 13 13.98 1.31 0.06
N VAL A 14 13.27 0.60 -0.81
CA VAL A 14 13.89 -0.28 -1.80
C VAL A 14 14.43 0.55 -2.97
N PRO A 15 15.44 0.05 -3.71
CA PRO A 15 15.95 0.71 -4.91
C PRO A 15 14.85 1.11 -5.89
N ALA A 16 15.01 2.22 -6.63
CA ALA A 16 13.97 2.73 -7.52
C ALA A 16 13.53 1.72 -8.60
N ASN A 17 14.43 0.85 -9.05
CA ASN A 17 14.17 -0.23 -10.01
C ASN A 17 13.58 -1.51 -9.40
N LYS A 18 13.40 -1.56 -8.07
CA LYS A 18 12.84 -2.70 -7.34
C LYS A 18 11.66 -2.20 -6.51
N GLY A 19 10.45 -2.40 -7.02
CA GLY A 19 9.24 -2.03 -6.31
C GLY A 19 8.08 -2.99 -6.60
N VAL A 20 7.14 -3.04 -5.68
CA VAL A 20 5.81 -3.64 -5.82
C VAL A 20 4.74 -2.57 -5.54
N CYS A 21 3.47 -2.93 -5.68
CA CYS A 21 2.34 -2.00 -5.53
C CYS A 21 2.33 -1.22 -4.19
N THR A 22 2.76 -1.85 -3.10
CA THR A 22 2.84 -1.22 -1.78
C THR A 22 3.90 -0.12 -1.71
N ASP A 23 5.02 -0.26 -2.42
CA ASP A 23 6.12 0.72 -2.43
C ASP A 23 5.68 2.08 -3.01
N VAL A 24 4.68 2.07 -3.90
CA VAL A 24 4.06 3.29 -4.43
C VAL A 24 3.29 4.04 -3.35
N VAL A 25 2.54 3.32 -2.52
CA VAL A 25 1.78 3.89 -1.39
C VAL A 25 2.74 4.44 -0.34
N ILE A 26 3.79 3.67 -0.01
CA ILE A 26 4.85 4.07 0.93
C ILE A 26 5.49 5.39 0.48
N ARG A 27 5.92 5.48 -0.79
CA ARG A 27 6.53 6.69 -1.35
C ARG A 27 5.57 7.87 -1.43
N ALA A 28 4.29 7.64 -1.67
CA ALA A 28 3.28 8.70 -1.67
C ALA A 28 3.12 9.32 -0.28
N TYR A 29 2.98 8.49 0.76
CA TYR A 29 2.92 8.95 2.15
C TYR A 29 4.20 9.64 2.59
N ARG A 30 5.35 9.17 2.12
CA ARG A 30 6.64 9.79 2.44
C ARG A 30 6.75 11.22 1.91
N ARG A 31 6.16 11.53 0.75
CA ARG A 31 6.06 12.91 0.24
C ARG A 31 5.18 13.81 1.12
N LEU A 32 4.30 13.23 1.92
CA LEU A 32 3.48 13.92 2.92
C LEU A 32 4.17 13.98 4.29
N GLY A 33 5.42 13.54 4.41
CA GLY A 33 6.16 13.52 5.68
C GLY A 33 5.81 12.33 6.59
N ILE A 34 5.07 11.34 6.08
CA ILE A 34 4.65 10.18 6.87
C ILE A 34 5.50 8.96 6.49
N ASP A 35 6.16 8.36 7.48
CA ASP A 35 6.93 7.13 7.28
C ASP A 35 6.09 5.89 7.56
N LEU A 36 5.39 5.37 6.54
CA LEU A 36 4.59 4.15 6.68
C LEU A 36 5.40 2.92 7.13
N GLN A 37 6.72 2.88 6.90
CA GLN A 37 7.56 1.81 7.45
C GLN A 37 7.50 1.79 8.97
N LYS A 38 7.69 2.96 9.58
CA LYS A 38 7.63 3.16 11.03
C LYS A 38 6.22 2.97 11.57
N GLU A 39 5.24 3.64 11.00
CA GLU A 39 3.86 3.65 11.52
C GLU A 39 3.24 2.25 11.53
N VAL A 40 3.41 1.48 10.44
CA VAL A 40 2.90 0.12 10.36
C VAL A 40 3.63 -0.79 11.35
N HIS A 41 4.95 -0.68 11.45
CA HIS A 41 5.73 -1.53 12.36
C HIS A 41 5.36 -1.30 13.83
N GLU A 42 5.23 -0.04 14.26
CA GLU A 42 4.88 0.28 15.64
C GLU A 42 3.44 -0.15 15.98
N ASP A 43 2.47 0.02 15.07
CA ASP A 43 1.13 -0.50 15.30
C ASP A 43 1.11 -2.04 15.37
N MET A 44 1.86 -2.72 14.48
CA MET A 44 2.01 -4.17 14.50
C MET A 44 2.67 -4.66 15.78
N LYS A 45 3.68 -3.96 16.29
CA LYS A 45 4.35 -4.30 17.56
C LYS A 45 3.37 -4.27 18.74
N ALA A 46 2.47 -3.30 18.76
CA ALA A 46 1.43 -3.19 19.80
C ALA A 46 0.22 -4.12 19.56
N ASN A 47 -0.05 -4.53 18.32
CA ASN A 47 -1.30 -5.18 17.94
C ASN A 47 -1.13 -6.45 17.09
N PHE A 48 0.02 -7.12 17.16
CA PHE A 48 0.39 -8.23 16.28
C PHE A 48 -0.71 -9.30 16.07
N PRO A 49 -1.50 -9.71 17.09
CA PRO A 49 -2.58 -10.67 16.90
C PRO A 49 -3.72 -10.22 15.96
N LYS A 50 -3.87 -8.91 15.70
CA LYS A 50 -4.89 -8.35 14.80
C LYS A 50 -4.45 -8.39 13.33
N TYR A 51 -3.18 -8.63 13.07
CA TYR A 51 -2.63 -8.70 11.72
C TYR A 51 -2.71 -10.13 11.16
N PRO A 52 -2.80 -10.29 9.83
CA PRO A 52 -2.83 -11.60 9.20
C PRO A 52 -1.59 -12.43 9.57
N LYS A 53 -1.67 -13.76 9.43
CA LYS A 53 -0.58 -14.69 9.77
C LYS A 53 -0.12 -15.54 8.58
N ASN A 54 -0.56 -15.19 7.37
CA ASN A 54 -0.32 -15.97 6.15
C ASN A 54 1.13 -15.91 5.62
N TRP A 55 2.05 -15.24 6.33
CA TRP A 55 3.50 -15.21 6.04
C TRP A 55 4.35 -16.00 7.05
N GLY A 56 3.74 -16.66 8.04
CA GLY A 56 4.45 -17.60 8.93
C GLY A 56 5.44 -16.98 9.92
N LEU A 57 5.38 -15.67 10.17
CA LEU A 57 6.23 -15.01 11.17
C LEU A 57 5.56 -15.00 12.55
N SER A 58 6.36 -15.15 13.60
CA SER A 58 5.93 -15.08 15.00
C SER A 58 6.01 -13.67 15.60
N ARG A 59 6.59 -12.70 14.88
CA ARG A 59 6.74 -11.31 15.28
C ARG A 59 6.77 -10.36 14.08
N PRO A 60 6.54 -9.05 14.26
CA PRO A 60 6.73 -8.04 13.22
C PRO A 60 8.18 -8.01 12.68
N ASP A 61 8.37 -7.56 11.44
CA ASP A 61 9.66 -7.37 10.77
C ASP A 61 9.71 -6.01 10.05
N THR A 62 10.53 -5.10 10.58
CA THR A 62 10.73 -3.73 10.06
C THR A 62 11.11 -3.68 8.59
N ASN A 63 11.70 -4.73 8.03
CA ASN A 63 12.12 -4.77 6.63
C ASN A 63 10.94 -4.93 5.66
N ILE A 64 9.82 -5.52 6.10
CA ILE A 64 8.80 -6.03 5.17
C ILE A 64 7.36 -5.78 5.63
N ASP A 65 7.11 -5.39 6.89
CA ASP A 65 5.76 -5.18 7.42
C ASP A 65 4.91 -4.25 6.54
N HIS A 66 5.41 -3.05 6.26
CA HIS A 66 4.80 -2.04 5.38
C HIS A 66 4.69 -2.45 3.90
N ARG A 67 5.44 -3.47 3.46
CA ARG A 67 5.45 -3.93 2.06
C ARG A 67 4.42 -5.01 1.78
N ARG A 68 3.70 -5.51 2.79
CA ARG A 68 2.63 -6.49 2.65
C ARG A 68 1.28 -5.81 2.53
N ALA A 69 0.60 -5.96 1.39
CA ALA A 69 -0.71 -5.35 1.17
C ALA A 69 -1.75 -5.72 2.27
N PRO A 70 -1.83 -6.98 2.76
CA PRO A 70 -2.74 -7.30 3.87
C PRO A 70 -2.43 -6.57 5.19
N ASN A 71 -1.16 -6.25 5.45
CA ASN A 71 -0.79 -5.43 6.62
C ASN A 71 -1.29 -4.00 6.45
N LEU A 72 -1.09 -3.40 5.27
CA LEU A 72 -1.58 -2.06 4.99
C LEU A 72 -3.10 -1.96 5.10
N MET A 73 -3.84 -2.97 4.65
CA MET A 73 -5.29 -3.03 4.82
C MET A 73 -5.71 -2.93 6.29
N VAL A 74 -5.11 -3.75 7.16
CA VAL A 74 -5.41 -3.72 8.60
C VAL A 74 -4.96 -2.40 9.22
N PHE A 75 -3.79 -1.89 8.86
CA PHE A 75 -3.30 -0.60 9.35
C PHE A 75 -4.25 0.54 8.99
N PHE A 76 -4.66 0.67 7.72
CA PHE A 76 -5.56 1.73 7.28
C PHE A 76 -6.98 1.58 7.86
N ALA A 77 -7.49 0.36 8.04
CA ALA A 77 -8.76 0.15 8.72
C ALA A 77 -8.72 0.57 10.20
N ARG A 78 -7.54 0.50 10.84
CA ARG A 78 -7.35 0.88 12.25
C ARG A 78 -7.09 2.37 12.46
N HIS A 79 -6.49 3.04 11.48
CA HIS A 79 -6.02 4.42 11.59
C HIS A 79 -6.75 5.41 10.66
N GLY A 80 -7.61 4.90 9.78
CA GLY A 80 -8.38 5.68 8.82
C GLY A 80 -9.88 5.43 8.92
N ARG A 81 -10.60 5.84 7.88
CA ARG A 81 -12.01 5.56 7.70
C ARG A 81 -12.19 4.56 6.58
N GLU A 82 -12.83 3.44 6.88
CA GLU A 82 -13.24 2.48 5.85
C GLU A 82 -14.37 3.08 5.02
N LEU A 83 -14.21 3.06 3.69
CA LEU A 83 -15.22 3.52 2.74
C LEU A 83 -15.99 2.31 2.21
N SER A 84 -17.25 2.53 1.85
CA SER A 84 -18.06 1.49 1.20
C SER A 84 -17.44 1.09 -0.13
N THR A 85 -17.23 -0.21 -0.33
CA THR A 85 -16.78 -0.75 -1.62
C THR A 85 -17.94 -0.77 -2.60
N THR A 86 -17.84 0.02 -3.68
CA THR A 86 -18.83 0.07 -4.76
C THR A 86 -18.17 -0.18 -6.12
N GLN A 87 -18.99 -0.45 -7.14
CA GLN A 87 -18.54 -0.56 -8.53
C GLN A 87 -18.55 0.80 -9.26
N ASN A 88 -19.06 1.86 -8.62
CA ASN A 88 -19.15 3.18 -9.23
C ASN A 88 -17.85 3.94 -8.97
N ALA A 89 -17.15 4.29 -10.03
CA ALA A 89 -15.88 5.01 -9.92
C ALA A 89 -16.02 6.39 -9.25
N GLU A 90 -17.21 7.01 -9.35
CA GLU A 90 -17.52 8.33 -8.80
C GLU A 90 -17.61 8.35 -7.26
N ASP A 91 -17.76 7.19 -6.62
CA ASP A 91 -17.81 7.09 -5.16
C ASP A 91 -16.41 7.26 -4.52
N TYR A 92 -15.36 7.17 -5.32
CA TYR A 92 -13.97 7.27 -4.88
C TYR A 92 -13.37 8.62 -5.23
N ARG A 93 -12.63 9.19 -4.28
CA ARG A 93 -11.97 10.49 -4.40
C ARG A 93 -10.45 10.33 -4.46
N SER A 94 -9.82 11.34 -5.04
CA SER A 94 -8.36 11.40 -5.07
C SER A 94 -7.76 11.39 -3.68
N GLY A 95 -6.76 10.55 -3.48
CA GLY A 95 -6.17 10.26 -2.17
C GLY A 95 -6.75 9.03 -1.48
N ASP A 96 -7.89 8.49 -1.93
CA ASP A 96 -8.43 7.25 -1.38
C ASP A 96 -7.48 6.08 -1.67
N ILE A 97 -7.30 5.24 -0.67
CA ILE A 97 -6.54 3.99 -0.80
C ILE A 97 -7.52 2.87 -1.08
N VAL A 98 -7.25 2.11 -2.14
CA VAL A 98 -8.09 0.99 -2.56
C VAL A 98 -7.29 -0.30 -2.55
N CYS A 99 -7.91 -1.38 -2.07
CA CYS A 99 -7.34 -2.72 -2.07
C CYS A 99 -8.30 -3.67 -2.78
N TRP A 100 -7.79 -4.52 -3.67
CA TRP A 100 -8.60 -5.50 -4.38
C TRP A 100 -7.80 -6.77 -4.67
N ARG A 101 -8.50 -7.82 -5.09
CA ARG A 101 -7.90 -9.07 -5.53
C ARG A 101 -7.76 -9.09 -7.04
N LEU A 102 -6.59 -9.50 -7.52
CA LEU A 102 -6.33 -9.80 -8.92
C LEU A 102 -6.87 -11.20 -9.27
N ASP A 103 -7.07 -11.48 -10.55
CA ASP A 103 -7.58 -12.77 -11.05
C ASP A 103 -6.70 -13.96 -10.63
N ASN A 104 -5.40 -13.72 -10.40
CA ASN A 104 -4.46 -14.71 -9.89
C ASN A 104 -4.52 -14.91 -8.36
N GLY A 105 -5.49 -14.29 -7.68
CA GLY A 105 -5.70 -14.36 -6.23
C GLY A 105 -4.81 -13.44 -5.39
N ALA A 106 -3.86 -12.72 -6.00
CA ALA A 106 -3.00 -11.81 -5.28
C ALA A 106 -3.75 -10.56 -4.81
N THR A 107 -3.44 -10.08 -3.60
CA THR A 107 -3.95 -8.81 -3.08
C THR A 107 -3.11 -7.66 -3.62
N HIS A 108 -3.75 -6.64 -4.16
CA HIS A 108 -3.12 -5.43 -4.69
C HIS A 108 -3.69 -4.20 -3.97
N ILE A 109 -2.86 -3.15 -3.87
CA ILE A 109 -3.21 -1.87 -3.26
C ILE A 109 -2.84 -0.71 -4.19
N GLY A 110 -3.61 0.38 -4.17
CA GLY A 110 -3.34 1.58 -4.93
C GLY A 110 -3.92 2.83 -4.30
N ILE A 111 -3.59 3.99 -4.88
CA ILE A 111 -4.13 5.29 -4.49
C ILE A 111 -4.92 5.84 -5.69
N VAL A 112 -6.12 6.34 -5.44
CA VAL A 112 -6.94 7.01 -6.44
C VAL A 112 -6.36 8.40 -6.72
N VAL A 113 -6.24 8.78 -7.99
CA VAL A 113 -5.69 10.09 -8.40
C VAL A 113 -6.58 10.76 -9.44
N ASP A 114 -6.65 12.09 -9.39
CA ASP A 114 -7.45 12.92 -10.30
C ASP A 114 -6.69 13.12 -11.61
N ARG A 115 -6.63 12.08 -12.43
CA ARG A 115 -6.16 12.22 -13.81
C ARG A 115 -7.08 11.44 -14.72
N GLN A 116 -7.89 12.19 -15.47
CA GLN A 116 -8.59 11.67 -16.63
C GLN A 116 -7.56 11.19 -17.66
N THR A 117 -7.68 9.94 -18.09
CA THR A 117 -7.09 9.53 -19.37
C THR A 117 -7.92 10.16 -20.50
N CYS A 118 -7.33 10.35 -21.67
CA CYS A 118 -7.95 10.90 -22.90
C CYS A 118 -9.26 10.21 -23.35
N THR A 119 -9.69 9.16 -22.66
CA THR A 119 -10.92 8.39 -22.87
C THR A 119 -12.07 8.77 -21.93
N GLY A 120 -11.94 9.84 -21.14
CA GLY A 120 -13.06 10.46 -20.41
C GLY A 120 -13.69 9.62 -19.29
N ARG A 121 -13.00 8.57 -18.82
CA ARG A 121 -13.45 7.75 -17.68
C ARG A 121 -12.45 7.89 -16.54
N PRO A 122 -12.87 8.21 -15.30
CA PRO A 122 -12.01 8.09 -14.13
C PRO A 122 -11.73 6.60 -13.91
N LYS A 123 -10.56 6.14 -14.39
CA LYS A 123 -10.01 4.87 -13.93
C LYS A 123 -9.22 5.16 -12.66
N ILE A 124 -9.49 4.39 -11.62
CA ILE A 124 -8.59 4.17 -10.48
C ILE A 124 -7.19 3.92 -11.07
N ARG A 125 -6.34 4.95 -11.09
CA ARG A 125 -5.02 4.87 -11.73
C ARG A 125 -4.05 4.34 -10.70
N LEU A 126 -3.88 3.03 -10.78
CA LEU A 126 -2.80 2.30 -10.11
C LEU A 126 -1.49 2.80 -10.69
N THR A 127 -0.73 3.55 -9.90
CA THR A 127 0.60 3.98 -10.33
C THR A 127 1.52 2.75 -10.40
N ASN A 128 1.47 1.99 -11.48
CA ASN A 128 2.71 1.40 -11.98
C ASN A 128 3.42 2.57 -12.66
N CYS A 129 4.22 3.30 -11.89
CA CYS A 129 5.04 4.39 -12.39
C CYS A 129 6.16 3.80 -13.25
N LEU A 130 5.83 3.30 -14.44
CA LEU A 130 6.72 3.43 -15.57
C LEU A 130 6.65 4.90 -15.96
N LEU A 131 7.76 5.59 -15.75
CA LEU A 131 8.09 6.84 -16.40
C LEU A 131 7.78 6.70 -17.90
N CYS A 132 6.69 7.29 -18.35
CA CYS A 132 6.62 7.74 -19.74
C CYS A 132 7.27 9.12 -19.75
N GLY A 133 8.51 9.15 -20.24
CA GLY A 133 8.94 10.26 -21.08
C GLY A 133 8.19 10.23 -22.41
#